data_AF-A0A4Q1F6K8-F1
#
_entry.id   AF-A0A4Q1F6K8-F1
#
_cell.length_a   1.000
_cell.length_b   1.000
_cell.length_c   1.000
_cell.angle_alpha   90.00
_cell.angle_beta   90.00
_cell.angle_gamma   90.00
#
_symmetry.space_group_name_H-M   'P 1'
#
loop_
_entity.id
_entity.type
_entity.pdbx_description
1 polymer ?
#
loop_
_entity_poly.entity_id
_entity_poly.type
_entity_poly.pdbx_seq_one_letter_code
_entity_poly.pdbx_strand_id
1 'polypeptide(L)'
;MSKYKTIFILLFSFFQLFSQNKIDSSELKKTDSLQIFPKNNLMSELIGNWRMIDDTPSWVMREDDAIVGQMITITTEEIQFFDLTKHAKSWKKVNTEKITYFNQLGNQSSYSELVYANNQIWLFYIDKKSGYLKLTHTGDKLSDSDTGRTEFLCSVLTKKYFKLL
;
A
#
# COMPACT_ATOMS: atom_id res chain seq x y z
N MET A 1 29.32 13.96 -23.70
CA MET A 1 28.62 15.15 -23.15
C MET A 1 27.29 15.31 -23.90
N SER A 2 26.13 14.87 -23.45
CA SER A 2 25.71 13.90 -22.43
C SER A 2 24.26 13.56 -22.81
N LYS A 3 23.95 12.32 -23.21
CA LYS A 3 22.60 11.87 -23.68
C LYS A 3 21.48 12.22 -22.69
N TYR A 4 21.84 12.43 -21.43
CA TYR A 4 20.97 12.85 -20.33
C TYR A 4 20.43 14.28 -20.47
N LYS A 5 21.12 15.17 -21.18
CA LYS A 5 20.67 16.56 -21.40
C LYS A 5 19.48 16.60 -22.35
N THR A 6 19.48 15.78 -23.40
CA THR A 6 18.39 15.66 -24.38
C THR A 6 17.15 15.00 -23.77
N ILE A 7 17.32 13.98 -22.93
CA ILE A 7 16.22 13.32 -22.21
C ILE A 7 15.57 14.28 -21.22
N PHE A 8 16.37 15.07 -20.48
CA PHE A 8 15.86 16.05 -19.54
C PHE A 8 15.09 17.18 -20.23
N ILE A 9 15.59 17.65 -21.38
CA ILE A 9 14.89 18.66 -22.21
C ILE A 9 13.56 18.09 -22.73
N LEU A 10 13.52 16.84 -23.21
CA LEU A 10 12.29 16.21 -23.69
C LEU A 10 11.25 16.03 -22.58
N LEU A 11 11.66 15.60 -21.39
CA LEU A 11 10.77 15.50 -20.21
C LEU A 11 10.24 16.88 -19.78
N PHE A 12 11.09 17.90 -19.82
CA PHE A 12 10.72 19.27 -19.43
C PHE A 12 9.77 19.91 -20.45
N SER A 13 10.00 19.70 -21.75
CA SER A 13 9.10 20.14 -22.82
C SER A 13 7.74 19.42 -22.79
N PHE A 14 7.71 18.14 -22.44
CA PHE A 14 6.48 17.36 -22.28
C PHE A 14 5.64 17.87 -21.09
N PHE A 15 6.27 18.23 -19.98
CA PHE A 15 5.61 18.85 -18.82
C PHE A 15 5.02 20.23 -19.13
N GLN A 16 5.71 21.05 -19.92
CA GLN A 16 5.24 22.38 -20.33
C GLN A 16 3.99 22.31 -21.23
N LEU A 17 3.90 21.28 -22.10
CA LEU A 17 2.73 21.03 -22.96
C LEU A 17 1.50 20.55 -22.17
N PHE A 18 1.70 19.80 -21.08
CA PHE A 18 0.63 19.36 -20.19
C PHE A 18 0.08 20.50 -19.30
N SER A 19 0.93 21.48 -18.96
CA SER A 19 0.56 22.60 -18.09
C SER A 19 -0.44 23.59 -18.73
N GLN A 20 -0.57 23.62 -20.06
CA GLN A 20 -1.34 24.65 -20.76
C GLN A 20 -2.70 24.16 -21.26
N ASN A 21 -2.94 22.86 -21.29
CA ASN A 21 -4.21 22.28 -21.73
C ASN A 21 -5.06 21.93 -20.51
N LYS A 22 -6.33 22.38 -20.51
CA LYS A 22 -7.34 21.82 -19.62
C LYS A 22 -7.37 20.32 -19.90
N ILE A 23 -6.96 19.51 -18.91
CA ILE A 23 -6.91 18.06 -19.03
C ILE A 23 -8.30 17.59 -19.44
N ASP A 24 -8.41 17.07 -20.66
CA ASP A 24 -9.67 16.56 -21.17
C ASP A 24 -10.00 15.26 -20.42
N SER A 25 -11.28 15.07 -20.12
CA SER A 25 -11.81 13.87 -19.44
C SER A 25 -11.44 12.56 -20.14
N SER A 26 -11.13 12.63 -21.45
CA SER A 26 -10.66 11.51 -22.25
C SER A 26 -9.20 11.11 -21.97
N GLU A 27 -8.35 12.05 -21.56
CA GLU A 27 -6.94 11.82 -21.19
C GLU A 27 -6.80 11.25 -19.79
N LEU A 28 -7.68 11.64 -18.87
CA LEU A 28 -7.79 11.01 -17.53
C LEU A 28 -8.10 9.52 -17.65
N LYS A 29 -9.07 9.14 -18.51
CA LYS A 29 -9.42 7.72 -18.75
C LYS A 29 -8.26 6.90 -19.34
N LYS A 30 -7.43 7.50 -20.20
CA LYS A 30 -6.24 6.84 -20.75
C LYS A 30 -5.17 6.62 -19.67
N THR A 31 -5.02 7.58 -18.76
CA THR A 31 -4.08 7.50 -17.63
C THR A 31 -4.49 6.40 -16.65
N ASP A 32 -5.79 6.26 -16.36
CA ASP A 32 -6.32 5.17 -15.52
C ASP A 32 -6.05 3.78 -16.10
N SER A 33 -6.16 3.65 -17.43
CA SER A 33 -5.89 2.38 -18.13
C SER A 33 -4.43 1.95 -18.02
N LEU A 34 -3.50 2.91 -17.93
CA LEU A 34 -2.06 2.62 -17.77
C LEU A 34 -1.72 2.17 -16.34
N GLN A 35 -2.53 2.50 -15.33
CA GLN A 35 -2.31 2.05 -13.95
C GLN A 35 -2.57 0.55 -13.76
N ILE A 36 -3.23 -0.13 -14.70
CA ILE A 36 -3.52 -1.57 -14.62
C ILE A 36 -2.22 -2.38 -14.57
N PHE A 37 -1.21 -2.01 -15.36
CA PHE A 37 0.06 -2.75 -15.39
C PHE A 37 0.85 -2.66 -14.08
N PRO A 38 1.08 -1.46 -13.50
CA PRO A 38 1.67 -1.35 -12.16
C PRO A 38 0.87 -2.07 -11.06
N LYS A 39 -0.46 -2.02 -11.08
CA LYS A 39 -1.32 -2.73 -10.13
C LYS A 39 -1.12 -4.24 -10.20
N ASN A 40 -1.16 -4.80 -11.41
CA ASN A 40 -0.98 -6.24 -11.61
C ASN A 40 0.42 -6.71 -11.21
N ASN A 41 1.45 -5.94 -11.56
CA ASN A 41 2.83 -6.28 -11.20
C ASN A 41 3.08 -6.18 -9.69
N LEU A 42 2.52 -5.17 -9.01
CA LEU A 42 2.59 -5.10 -7.56
C LEU A 42 1.84 -6.28 -6.92
N MET A 43 0.62 -6.57 -7.37
CA MET A 43 -0.19 -7.62 -6.78
C MET A 43 0.48 -8.99 -6.90
N SER A 44 1.10 -9.30 -8.04
CA SER A 44 1.84 -10.56 -8.22
C SER A 44 3.01 -10.69 -7.23
N GLU A 45 3.68 -9.59 -6.88
CA GLU A 45 4.73 -9.59 -5.86
C GLU A 45 4.18 -9.72 -4.43
N LEU A 46 3.03 -9.08 -4.15
CA LEU A 46 2.37 -9.07 -2.85
C LEU A 46 1.73 -10.41 -2.48
N ILE A 47 1.24 -11.19 -3.44
CA ILE A 47 0.59 -12.48 -3.17
C ILE A 47 1.52 -13.40 -2.36
N GLY A 48 0.98 -13.96 -1.28
CA GLY A 48 1.68 -14.88 -0.39
C GLY A 48 1.42 -14.60 1.09
N ASN A 49 2.15 -15.32 1.93
CA ASN A 49 2.09 -15.22 3.38
C ASN A 49 3.21 -14.31 3.88
N TRP A 50 2.89 -13.42 4.81
CA TRP A 50 3.81 -12.42 5.33
C TRP A 50 3.70 -12.36 6.85
N ARG A 51 4.81 -12.53 7.56
CA ARG A 51 4.85 -12.41 9.02
C ARG A 51 5.30 -11.01 9.41
N MET A 52 4.60 -10.40 10.35
CA MET A 52 4.93 -9.07 10.84
C MET A 52 6.23 -9.12 11.64
N ILE A 53 7.06 -8.11 11.44
CA ILE A 53 8.24 -7.85 12.27
C ILE A 53 7.74 -7.07 13.48
N ASP A 54 7.66 -7.75 14.61
CA ASP A 54 7.34 -7.16 15.91
C ASP A 54 8.48 -6.22 16.35
N ASP A 55 8.14 -4.99 16.69
CA ASP A 55 9.05 -3.99 17.24
C ASP A 55 9.10 -4.03 18.77
N THR A 56 8.25 -4.85 19.40
CA THR A 56 8.27 -5.10 20.84
C THR A 56 9.57 -5.84 21.21
N PRO A 57 10.38 -5.29 22.13
CA PRO A 57 11.60 -5.97 22.56
C PRO A 57 11.32 -7.34 23.18
N SER A 58 12.22 -8.30 22.93
CA SER A 58 12.05 -9.69 23.38
C SER A 58 12.05 -9.88 24.90
N TRP A 59 12.54 -8.89 25.64
CA TRP A 59 12.62 -8.91 27.11
C TRP A 59 11.34 -8.40 27.80
N VAL A 60 10.37 -7.89 27.05
CA VAL A 60 9.09 -7.46 27.62
C VAL A 60 8.29 -8.68 28.05
N MET A 61 7.96 -8.75 29.35
CA MET A 61 7.03 -9.76 29.86
C MET A 61 5.63 -9.54 29.29
N ARG A 62 5.05 -10.59 28.73
CA ARG A 62 3.73 -10.58 28.11
C ARG A 62 2.77 -11.47 28.90
N GLU A 63 1.54 -10.99 29.04
CA GLU A 63 0.42 -11.75 29.60
C GLU A 63 0.13 -13.02 28.79
N ASP A 64 -0.67 -13.92 29.34
CA ASP A 64 -0.87 -15.25 28.75
C ASP A 64 -1.77 -15.25 27.51
N ASP A 65 -2.66 -14.26 27.39
CA ASP A 65 -3.48 -13.99 26.22
C ASP A 65 -2.83 -13.02 25.23
N ALA A 66 -1.62 -12.54 25.52
CA ALA A 66 -0.93 -11.59 24.67
C ALA A 66 -0.68 -12.14 23.26
N ILE A 67 -0.86 -11.26 22.27
CA ILE A 67 -0.50 -11.52 20.88
C ILE A 67 1.03 -11.51 20.78
N VAL A 68 1.61 -12.64 20.39
CA VAL A 68 3.05 -12.83 20.23
C VAL A 68 3.50 -12.90 18.78
N GLY A 69 2.56 -12.87 17.85
CA GLY A 69 2.83 -12.81 16.43
C GLY A 69 1.61 -12.37 15.65
N GLN A 70 1.87 -11.65 14.56
CA GLN A 70 0.86 -11.29 13.57
C GLN A 70 1.35 -11.71 12.18
N MET A 71 0.44 -12.14 11.33
CA MET A 71 0.72 -12.40 9.92
C MET A 71 -0.44 -11.96 9.04
N ILE A 72 -0.15 -11.74 7.77
CA ILE A 72 -1.14 -11.53 6.73
C ILE A 72 -0.94 -12.53 5.60
N THR A 73 -2.04 -12.95 5.00
CA THR A 73 -2.05 -13.69 3.73
C THR A 73 -2.73 -12.82 2.69
N ILE A 74 -2.02 -12.50 1.62
CA ILE A 74 -2.52 -11.68 0.51
C ILE A 74 -2.83 -12.61 -0.66
N THR A 75 -4.06 -12.57 -1.16
CA THR A 75 -4.51 -13.25 -2.38
C THR A 75 -4.77 -12.23 -3.48
N THR A 76 -5.32 -12.65 -4.62
CA THR A 76 -5.78 -11.74 -5.68
C THR A 76 -7.02 -10.93 -5.28
N GLU A 77 -7.75 -11.35 -4.24
CA GLU A 77 -9.07 -10.84 -3.91
C GLU A 77 -9.11 -10.16 -2.53
N GLU A 78 -8.32 -10.66 -1.57
CA GLU A 78 -8.40 -10.25 -0.18
C GLU A 78 -7.07 -10.35 0.57
N ILE A 79 -7.04 -9.71 1.73
CA ILE A 79 -5.99 -9.76 2.72
C ILE A 79 -6.60 -10.36 3.99
N GLN A 80 -6.09 -11.52 4.40
CA GLN A 80 -6.48 -12.17 5.64
C GLN A 80 -5.47 -11.85 6.73
N PHE A 81 -5.94 -11.51 7.93
CA PHE A 81 -5.11 -11.18 9.09
C PHE A 81 -5.22 -12.29 10.12
N PHE A 82 -4.08 -12.66 10.69
CA PHE A 82 -4.02 -13.70 11.71
C PHE A 82 -3.16 -13.26 12.88
N ASP A 83 -3.59 -13.65 14.06
CA ASP A 83 -2.86 -13.48 15.31
C ASP A 83 -2.46 -14.84 15.87
N LEU A 84 -1.33 -14.86 16.57
CA LEU A 84 -0.87 -15.96 17.39
C LEU A 84 -0.78 -15.47 18.84
N THR A 85 -1.56 -16.05 19.73
CA THR A 85 -1.43 -15.80 21.17
C THR A 85 -0.34 -16.69 21.77
N LYS A 86 0.25 -16.26 22.89
CA LYS A 86 1.44 -16.87 23.51
C LYS A 86 1.39 -18.40 23.64
N HIS A 87 0.24 -18.95 24.01
CA HIS A 87 0.05 -20.38 24.25
C HIS A 87 -0.71 -21.10 23.13
N ALA A 88 -1.05 -20.40 22.04
CA ALA A 88 -1.76 -21.01 20.92
C ALA A 88 -0.84 -21.93 20.11
N LYS A 89 -1.42 -23.06 19.67
CA LYS A 89 -0.74 -24.02 18.78
C LYS A 89 -0.89 -23.69 17.30
N SER A 90 -1.75 -22.73 16.98
CA SER A 90 -2.09 -22.36 15.60
C SER A 90 -2.49 -20.90 15.50
N TRP A 91 -2.23 -20.31 14.35
CA TRP A 91 -2.70 -18.98 13.97
C TRP A 91 -4.22 -18.94 13.92
N LYS A 92 -4.82 -17.86 14.44
CA LYS A 92 -6.25 -17.61 14.37
C LYS A 92 -6.50 -16.46 13.41
N LYS A 93 -7.39 -16.65 12.42
CA LYS A 93 -7.84 -15.55 11.56
C LYS A 93 -8.69 -14.57 12.38
N VAL A 94 -8.32 -13.29 12.34
CA VAL A 94 -8.97 -12.23 13.12
C VAL A 94 -9.68 -11.19 12.26
N ASN A 95 -9.25 -11.00 11.02
CA ASN A 95 -9.90 -10.08 10.08
C ASN A 95 -9.69 -10.54 8.62
N THR A 96 -10.54 -10.03 7.72
CA THR A 96 -10.39 -10.14 6.27
C THR A 96 -10.74 -8.81 5.64
N GLU A 97 -9.88 -8.29 4.77
CA GLU A 97 -10.09 -7.07 4.00
C GLU A 97 -10.15 -7.40 2.50
N LYS A 98 -11.16 -6.90 1.78
CA LYS A 98 -11.19 -7.00 0.31
C LYS A 98 -10.18 -6.06 -0.31
N ILE A 99 -9.56 -6.45 -1.41
CA ILE A 99 -8.63 -5.59 -2.14
C ILE A 99 -9.42 -4.52 -2.90
N THR A 100 -9.44 -3.32 -2.34
CA THR A 100 -10.05 -2.14 -2.94
C THR A 100 -8.99 -1.07 -3.09
N TYR A 101 -8.65 -0.68 -4.32
CA TYR A 101 -7.65 0.36 -4.55
C TYR A 101 -8.22 1.74 -4.26
N PHE A 102 -7.42 2.60 -3.62
CA PHE A 102 -7.77 4.01 -3.48
C PHE A 102 -7.62 4.71 -4.83
N ASN A 103 -8.74 4.97 -5.51
CA ASN A 103 -8.74 5.66 -6.78
C ASN A 103 -9.20 7.12 -6.61
N GLN A 104 -8.23 8.03 -6.52
CA GLN A 104 -8.48 9.46 -6.62
C GLN A 104 -8.35 9.87 -8.09
N LEU A 105 -9.40 10.51 -8.62
CA LEU A 105 -9.36 11.14 -9.93
C LEU A 105 -8.32 12.28 -9.90
N GLY A 106 -7.19 12.10 -10.59
CA GLY A 106 -6.11 13.08 -10.68
C GLY A 106 -4.72 12.54 -10.27
N ASN A 107 -3.72 13.41 -10.25
CA ASN A 107 -2.29 13.09 -10.12
C ASN A 107 -1.82 12.56 -8.74
N GLN A 108 -2.73 12.21 -7.83
CA GLN A 108 -2.39 11.89 -6.43
C GLN A 108 -2.68 10.44 -6.00
N SER A 109 -3.33 9.62 -6.83
CA SER A 109 -3.55 8.21 -6.48
C SER A 109 -2.28 7.37 -6.71
N SER A 110 -1.80 6.72 -5.65
CA SER A 110 -0.77 5.68 -5.80
C SER A 110 -1.44 4.38 -6.23
N TYR A 111 -0.88 3.70 -7.24
CA TYR A 111 -1.33 2.37 -7.66
C TYR A 111 -1.17 1.29 -6.57
N SER A 112 -0.47 1.63 -5.47
CA SER A 112 -0.17 0.72 -4.37
C SER A 112 -0.91 1.06 -3.07
N GLU A 113 -1.92 1.94 -3.12
CA GLU A 113 -2.77 2.24 -1.98
C GLU A 113 -4.07 1.44 -2.00
N LEU A 114 -4.35 0.77 -0.88
CA LEU A 114 -5.57 0.01 -0.65
C LEU A 114 -6.40 0.64 0.46
N VAL A 115 -7.72 0.56 0.34
CA VAL A 115 -8.70 1.03 1.31
C VAL A 115 -9.27 -0.16 2.05
N TYR A 116 -9.17 -0.14 3.38
CA TYR A 116 -9.80 -1.12 4.26
C TYR A 116 -11.26 -0.76 4.52
N ALA A 117 -12.05 -1.72 5.01
CA ALA A 117 -13.48 -1.55 5.28
C ALA A 117 -13.78 -0.45 6.31
N ASN A 118 -12.82 -0.14 7.19
CA ASN A 118 -12.89 0.96 8.15
C ASN A 118 -12.42 2.31 7.58
N ASN A 119 -12.33 2.43 6.25
CA ASN A 119 -11.87 3.61 5.50
C ASN A 119 -10.40 3.96 5.64
N GLN A 120 -9.58 3.18 6.34
CA GLN A 120 -8.14 3.42 6.38
C GLN A 120 -7.49 3.17 5.02
N ILE A 121 -6.62 4.07 4.61
CA ILE A 121 -5.85 3.98 3.36
C ILE A 121 -4.43 3.55 3.70
N TRP A 122 -4.00 2.44 3.12
CA TRP A 122 -2.69 1.86 3.37
C TRP A 122 -1.88 1.76 2.08
N LEU A 123 -0.69 2.36 2.08
CA LEU A 123 0.30 2.23 1.03
C LEU A 123 1.11 0.94 1.23
N PHE A 124 1.09 0.08 0.23
CA PHE A 124 1.87 -1.16 0.17
C PHE A 124 3.14 -0.92 -0.64
N TYR A 125 4.29 -1.31 -0.09
CA TYR A 125 5.57 -1.16 -0.75
C TYR A 125 6.51 -2.30 -0.37
N ILE A 126 7.10 -2.98 -1.36
CA ILE A 126 8.16 -3.95 -1.12
C ILE A 126 9.50 -3.25 -1.28
N ASP A 127 10.27 -3.19 -0.20
CA ASP A 127 11.65 -2.70 -0.24
C ASP A 127 12.51 -3.72 -1.00
N LYS A 128 13.02 -3.31 -2.16
CA LYS A 128 13.77 -4.22 -3.06
C LYS A 128 15.11 -4.68 -2.50
N LYS A 129 15.67 -4.01 -1.47
CA LYS A 129 16.95 -4.41 -0.87
C LYS A 129 16.77 -5.50 0.19
N SER A 130 15.76 -5.35 1.04
CA SER A 130 15.46 -6.26 2.15
C SER A 130 14.43 -7.33 1.79
N GLY A 131 13.62 -7.11 0.76
CA GLY A 131 12.46 -7.94 0.44
C GLY A 131 11.29 -7.74 1.41
N TYR A 132 11.37 -6.77 2.32
CA TYR A 132 10.31 -6.54 3.31
C TYR A 132 9.14 -5.80 2.68
N LEU A 133 7.94 -6.26 3.01
CA LEU A 133 6.71 -5.54 2.76
C LEU A 133 6.52 -4.49 3.86
N LYS A 134 6.42 -3.23 3.46
CA LYS A 134 6.10 -2.09 4.31
C LYS A 134 4.69 -1.62 4.00
N LEU A 135 3.85 -1.56 5.03
CA LEU A 135 2.53 -0.94 5.01
C LEU A 135 2.64 0.40 5.72
N THR A 136 2.15 1.47 5.09
CA THR A 136 2.14 2.81 5.67
C THR A 136 0.71 3.34 5.64
N HIS A 137 0.15 3.70 6.79
CA HIS A 137 -1.18 4.31 6.85
C HIS A 137 -1.07 5.73 6.30
N THR A 138 -1.73 6.06 5.20
CA THR A 138 -1.56 7.34 4.51
C THR A 138 -2.76 8.29 4.62
N GLY A 139 -3.80 7.87 5.33
CA GLY A 139 -4.97 8.68 5.67
C GLY A 139 -6.19 7.81 5.85
N ASP A 140 -7.32 8.44 6.09
CA ASP A 140 -8.64 7.81 6.09
C ASP A 140 -9.49 8.45 4.98
N LYS A 141 -10.22 7.63 4.24
CA LYS A 141 -11.16 8.07 3.21
C LYS A 141 -12.30 8.84 3.87
N LEU A 142 -12.59 10.05 3.38
CA LEU A 142 -13.54 10.96 4.01
C LEU A 142 -15.01 10.58 3.76
N SER A 143 -15.36 10.16 2.55
CA SER A 143 -16.69 9.65 2.23
C SER A 143 -16.66 8.77 0.98
N ASP A 144 -17.70 7.98 0.74
CA ASP A 144 -17.78 7.12 -0.45
C ASP A 144 -17.91 7.88 -1.78
N SER A 145 -18.40 9.11 -1.73
CA SER A 145 -18.53 9.99 -2.89
C SER A 145 -17.35 10.96 -3.06
N ASP A 146 -16.44 11.01 -2.09
CA ASP A 146 -15.28 11.92 -2.12
C ASP A 146 -14.00 11.13 -2.45
N THR A 147 -13.14 11.78 -3.23
CA THR A 147 -11.80 11.28 -3.56
C THR A 147 -10.73 11.80 -2.60
N GLY A 148 -11.14 12.58 -1.59
CA GLY A 148 -10.29 13.09 -0.53
C GLY A 148 -9.93 12.07 0.56
N ARG A 149 -8.87 12.40 1.30
CA ARG A 149 -8.40 11.66 2.48
C ARG A 149 -8.06 12.64 3.60
N THR A 150 -7.98 12.14 4.83
CA THR A 150 -7.41 12.92 5.94
C THR A 150 -5.92 13.18 5.73
N GLU A 151 -5.44 14.34 6.20
CA GLU A 151 -4.01 14.67 6.23
C GLU A 151 -3.45 14.43 7.63
N PHE A 152 -2.30 13.76 7.72
CA PHE A 152 -1.60 13.60 8.99
C PHE A 152 -0.68 14.79 9.27
N LEU A 153 -0.85 15.42 10.43
CA LEU A 153 0.06 16.45 10.95
C LEU A 153 1.23 15.86 11.75
N CYS A 154 1.15 14.58 12.14
CA CYS A 154 2.13 13.87 12.98
C CYS A 154 2.36 12.41 12.51
N SER A 155 3.29 11.71 13.16
CA SER A 155 3.92 10.45 12.72
C SER A 155 3.01 9.45 12.01
N VAL A 156 3.51 8.90 10.92
CA VAL A 156 2.80 7.95 10.07
C VAL A 156 2.93 6.53 10.60
N LEU A 157 1.81 5.86 10.88
CA LEU A 157 1.81 4.47 11.31
C LEU A 157 2.38 3.58 10.21
N THR A 158 3.38 2.78 10.56
CA THR A 158 4.06 1.87 9.63
C THR A 158 4.10 0.47 10.21
N LYS A 159 3.83 -0.53 9.37
CA LYS A 159 4.04 -1.95 9.69
C LYS A 159 5.02 -2.57 8.71
N LYS A 160 5.85 -3.49 9.18
CA LYS A 160 6.85 -4.20 8.34
C LYS A 160 6.62 -5.70 8.43
N TYR A 161 6.79 -6.38 7.32
CA TYR A 161 6.59 -7.82 7.21
C TYR A 161 7.71 -8.45 6.37
N PHE A 162 8.03 -9.70 6.68
CA PHE A 162 8.89 -10.55 5.83
C PHE A 162 8.05 -11.67 5.23
N LYS A 163 8.39 -12.06 4.00
CA LYS A 163 7.67 -13.11 3.27
C LYS A 163 8.00 -14.46 3.89
N LEU A 164 6.98 -15.28 4.11
CA LEU A 164 7.13 -16.69 4.46
C LEU A 164 7.27 -17.50 3.16
N LEU A 165 8.16 -18.48 3.18
CA LEU A 165 8.40 -19.40 2.06
C LEU A 165 7.19 -20.29 1.78
#